data_AF-A0A151RMH7-F1
#
_entry.id   AF-A0A151RMH7-F1
#
_cell.length_a   1.000
_cell.length_b   1.000
_cell.length_c   1.000
_cell.angle_alpha   90.00
_cell.angle_beta   90.00
_cell.angle_gamma   90.00
#
_symmetry.space_group_name_H-M   'P 1'
#
loop_
_entity.id
_entity.type
_entity.pdbx_description
1 polymer ?
#
loop_
_entity_poly.entity_id
_entity_poly.type
_entity_poly.pdbx_seq_one_letter_code
_entity_poly.pdbx_strand_id
1 'polypeptide(L)'
;MPHGKTIDVQFNNRNQAIGKEGRNLASFLGIIARNPKLTPLNIDDWRSFDQDQKKKLVELVRRKFSIPARGEDFVKTSLGKKLKDYKCELRCKYMTRYKTIDALIKSKPTRIPMDQWIGLVSYWLSDKGKVTTLEKTNT
;
A
#
# COMPACT_ATOMS: atom_id res chain seq x y z
N MET A 1 -26.28 11.31 -6.96
CA MET A 1 -25.47 10.29 -7.69
C MET A 1 -26.37 9.07 -7.86
N PRO A 2 -26.67 8.58 -9.06
CA PRO A 2 -27.46 7.35 -9.17
C PRO A 2 -26.60 6.18 -8.65
N HIS A 3 -27.23 5.26 -7.91
CA HIS A 3 -26.60 4.05 -7.38
C HIS A 3 -26.17 3.14 -8.55
N GLY A 4 -24.96 3.38 -9.05
CA GLY A 4 -24.44 2.86 -10.31
C GLY A 4 -23.73 1.52 -10.17
N LYS A 5 -24.00 0.62 -11.12
CA LYS A 5 -23.45 -0.75 -11.25
C LYS A 5 -22.01 -0.88 -10.71
N THR A 6 -21.85 -1.68 -9.66
CA THR A 6 -20.54 -2.16 -9.22
C THR A 6 -20.03 -3.26 -10.16
N ILE A 7 -18.71 -3.36 -10.29
CA ILE A 7 -18.06 -4.47 -11.02
C ILE A 7 -18.14 -5.72 -10.15
N ASP A 8 -18.79 -6.78 -10.64
CA ASP A 8 -18.83 -8.05 -9.92
C ASP A 8 -17.48 -8.77 -9.97
N VAL A 9 -16.93 -9.08 -8.79
CA VAL A 9 -15.62 -9.72 -8.67
C VAL A 9 -15.84 -11.14 -8.18
N GLN A 10 -15.40 -12.11 -8.99
CA GLN A 10 -15.44 -13.52 -8.60
C GLN A 10 -14.34 -13.84 -7.58
N PHE A 11 -14.68 -14.69 -6.61
CA PHE A 11 -13.76 -15.16 -5.57
C PHE A 11 -13.71 -16.69 -5.55
N ASN A 12 -12.51 -17.26 -5.46
CA ASN A 12 -12.31 -18.70 -5.31
C ASN A 12 -12.62 -19.18 -3.87
N ASN A 13 -12.45 -20.49 -3.61
CA ASN A 13 -12.71 -21.11 -2.30
C ASN A 13 -11.73 -20.65 -1.20
N ARG A 14 -10.65 -19.96 -1.57
CA ARG A 14 -9.69 -19.33 -0.65
C ARG A 14 -9.95 -17.84 -0.45
N ASN A 15 -11.11 -17.36 -0.87
CA ASN A 15 -11.51 -15.94 -0.84
C ASN A 15 -10.54 -15.02 -1.59
N GLN A 16 -9.89 -15.51 -2.65
CA GLN A 16 -9.04 -14.70 -3.52
C GLN A 16 -9.82 -14.28 -4.76
N ALA A 17 -9.66 -13.01 -5.16
CA ALA A 17 -10.28 -12.49 -6.38
C ALA A 17 -9.65 -13.15 -7.62
N ILE A 18 -10.47 -13.59 -8.57
CA ILE A 18 -10.05 -14.29 -9.80
C ILE A 18 -10.62 -13.61 -11.06
N GLY A 19 -10.11 -14.05 -12.21
CA GLY A 19 -10.61 -13.60 -13.51
C GLY A 19 -10.18 -12.18 -13.90
N LYS A 20 -10.84 -11.63 -14.94
CA LYS A 20 -10.58 -10.28 -15.45
C LYS A 20 -10.88 -9.21 -14.40
N GLU A 21 -12.01 -9.32 -13.73
CA GLU A 21 -12.43 -8.31 -12.73
C GLU A 21 -11.58 -8.37 -11.46
N GLY A 22 -11.06 -9.55 -11.07
CA GLY A 22 -10.04 -9.66 -10.02
C GLY A 22 -8.75 -8.92 -10.35
N ARG A 23 -8.32 -8.93 -11.62
CA ARG A 23 -7.16 -8.12 -12.08
C ARG A 23 -7.47 -6.62 -12.05
N ASN A 24 -8.67 -6.22 -12.46
CA ASN A 24 -9.12 -4.82 -12.36
C ASN A 24 -9.14 -4.32 -10.91
N LEU A 25 -9.63 -5.16 -9.98
CA LEU A 25 -9.56 -4.90 -8.55
C LEU A 25 -8.09 -4.74 -8.11
N ALA A 26 -7.21 -5.68 -8.46
CA ALA A 26 -5.80 -5.61 -8.07
C ALA A 26 -5.08 -4.34 -8.56
N SER A 27 -5.42 -3.86 -9.76
CA SER A 27 -4.93 -2.58 -10.29
C SER A 27 -5.45 -1.39 -9.50
N PHE A 28 -6.75 -1.37 -9.20
CA PHE A 28 -7.37 -0.31 -8.40
C PHE A 28 -6.78 -0.24 -6.97
N LEU A 29 -6.58 -1.38 -6.32
CA LEU A 29 -5.91 -1.44 -5.01
C LEU A 29 -4.47 -0.90 -5.09
N GLY A 30 -3.79 -1.09 -6.22
CA GLY A 30 -2.45 -0.52 -6.47
C GLY A 30 -2.45 1.00 -6.61
N ILE A 31 -3.55 1.60 -7.07
CA ILE A 31 -3.72 3.06 -7.09
C ILE A 31 -3.93 3.58 -5.67
N ILE A 32 -4.80 2.93 -4.89
CA ILE A 32 -5.07 3.29 -3.50
C ILE A 32 -3.78 3.23 -2.68
N ALA A 33 -3.04 2.12 -2.75
CA ALA A 33 -1.81 1.90 -1.97
C ALA A 33 -0.66 2.88 -2.30
N ARG A 34 -0.71 3.54 -3.45
CA ARG A 34 0.26 4.58 -3.87
C ARG A 34 -0.23 5.99 -3.62
N ASN A 35 -1.42 6.16 -3.03
CA ASN A 35 -1.96 7.46 -2.70
C ASN A 35 -1.67 7.79 -1.22
N PRO A 36 -0.70 8.67 -0.92
CA PRO A 36 -0.30 8.97 0.46
C PRO A 36 -1.40 9.65 1.30
N LYS A 37 -2.47 10.15 0.67
CA LYS A 37 -3.65 10.65 1.39
C LYS A 37 -4.55 9.53 1.91
N LEU A 38 -4.55 8.38 1.25
CA LEU A 38 -5.36 7.21 1.61
C LEU A 38 -4.54 6.19 2.41
N THR A 39 -3.27 6.01 2.06
CA THR A 39 -2.35 5.10 2.71
C THR A 39 -1.06 5.84 3.06
N PRO A 40 -1.00 6.49 4.24
CA PRO A 40 0.18 7.24 4.68
C PRO A 40 1.45 6.38 4.71
N LEU A 41 2.55 6.93 4.20
CA LEU A 41 3.82 6.21 4.06
C LEU A 41 4.65 6.18 5.35
N ASN A 42 4.37 7.09 6.28
CA ASN A 42 5.02 7.19 7.60
C ASN A 42 4.48 6.18 8.63
N ILE A 43 3.49 5.35 8.29
CA ILE A 43 3.03 4.24 9.14
C ILE A 43 3.83 3.00 8.78
N ASP A 44 4.78 2.60 9.61
CA ASP A 44 5.77 1.55 9.28
C ASP A 44 5.15 0.20 8.91
N ASP A 45 4.21 -0.29 9.73
CA ASP A 45 3.54 -1.59 9.57
C ASP A 45 2.04 -1.41 9.29
N TRP A 46 1.54 -2.15 8.29
CA TRP A 46 0.11 -2.24 7.99
C TRP A 46 -0.71 -2.74 9.19
N ARG A 47 -0.13 -3.56 10.08
CA ARG A 47 -0.78 -4.01 11.31
C ARG A 47 -1.13 -2.83 12.23
N SER A 48 -0.26 -1.82 12.29
CA SER A 48 -0.43 -0.60 13.08
C SER A 48 -1.36 0.43 12.45
N PHE A 49 -1.77 0.22 11.20
CA PHE A 49 -2.68 1.11 10.49
C PHE A 49 -4.09 1.02 11.10
N ASP A 50 -4.71 2.18 11.33
CA ASP A 50 -5.98 2.30 12.06
C ASP A 50 -7.10 1.44 11.45
N GLN A 51 -7.89 0.80 12.31
CA GLN A 51 -8.92 -0.14 11.87
C GLN A 51 -10.09 0.57 11.18
N ASP A 52 -10.46 1.76 11.64
CA ASP A 52 -11.54 2.52 11.00
C ASP A 52 -11.09 3.12 9.67
N GLN A 53 -9.83 3.52 9.54
CA GLN A 53 -9.25 3.86 8.25
C GLN A 53 -9.22 2.66 7.29
N LYS A 54 -8.85 1.45 7.76
CA LYS A 54 -8.95 0.21 6.94
C LYS A 54 -10.37 -0.05 6.47
N LYS A 55 -11.38 0.10 7.34
CA LYS A 55 -12.80 -0.03 6.96
C LYS A 55 -13.18 0.98 5.89
N LYS A 56 -12.80 2.26 6.04
CA LYS A 56 -13.02 3.30 5.03
C LYS A 56 -12.39 2.97 3.68
N LEU A 57 -11.20 2.36 3.66
CA LEU A 57 -10.57 1.88 2.42
C LEU A 57 -11.37 0.73 1.78
N VAL A 58 -11.88 -0.21 2.57
CA VAL A 58 -12.76 -1.28 2.08
C VAL A 58 -14.06 -0.70 1.51
N GLU A 59 -14.69 0.25 2.20
CA GLU A 59 -15.89 0.95 1.70
C GLU A 59 -15.61 1.68 0.38
N LEU A 60 -14.46 2.36 0.27
CA LEU A 60 -14.03 3.01 -0.96
C LEU A 60 -13.92 2.00 -2.12
N VAL A 61 -13.40 0.80 -1.86
CA VAL A 61 -13.34 -0.29 -2.84
C VAL A 61 -14.75 -0.79 -3.20
N ARG A 62 -15.63 -0.96 -2.19
CA ARG A 62 -17.02 -1.40 -2.38
C ARG A 62 -17.87 -0.43 -3.20
N ARG A 63 -17.53 0.87 -3.22
CA ARG A 63 -18.18 1.85 -4.10
C ARG A 63 -17.97 1.55 -5.60
N LYS A 64 -16.95 0.78 -5.97
CA LYS A 64 -16.62 0.44 -7.37
C LYS A 64 -16.78 -1.05 -7.68
N PHE A 65 -16.56 -1.92 -6.71
CA PHE A 65 -16.57 -3.38 -6.87
C PHE A 65 -17.56 -4.05 -5.92
N SER A 66 -18.28 -5.06 -6.40
CA SER A 66 -19.09 -5.93 -5.56
C SER A 66 -18.15 -6.91 -4.85
N ILE A 67 -17.87 -6.64 -3.57
CA ILE A 67 -16.99 -7.46 -2.74
C ILE A 67 -17.82 -8.11 -1.64
N PRO A 68 -17.98 -9.45 -1.64
CA PRO A 68 -18.68 -10.14 -0.57
C PRO A 68 -17.92 -10.02 0.75
N ALA A 69 -18.60 -10.21 1.89
CA ALA A 69 -17.98 -10.11 3.21
C ALA A 69 -16.72 -10.99 3.34
N ARG A 70 -16.75 -12.22 2.81
CA ARG A 70 -15.60 -13.14 2.79
C ARG A 70 -14.38 -12.62 2.01
N GLY A 71 -14.56 -11.67 1.09
CA GLY A 71 -13.50 -11.07 0.29
C GLY A 71 -12.85 -9.84 0.92
N GLU A 72 -13.35 -9.37 2.07
CA GLU A 72 -12.85 -8.17 2.74
C GLU A 72 -11.40 -8.33 3.21
N ASP A 73 -11.06 -9.48 3.80
CA ASP A 73 -9.70 -9.75 4.27
C ASP A 73 -8.69 -9.83 3.12
N PHE A 74 -9.12 -10.31 1.96
CA PHE A 74 -8.31 -10.28 0.74
C PHE A 74 -8.00 -8.83 0.34
N VAL A 75 -8.98 -7.93 0.38
CA VAL A 75 -8.79 -6.50 0.08
C VAL A 75 -7.80 -5.87 1.05
N LYS A 76 -8.00 -6.05 2.38
CA LYS A 76 -7.12 -5.49 3.41
C LYS A 76 -5.69 -6.01 3.27
N THR A 77 -5.53 -7.32 3.10
CA THR A 77 -4.20 -7.95 2.96
C THR A 77 -3.49 -7.50 1.68
N SER A 78 -4.23 -7.40 0.58
CA SER A 78 -3.70 -6.93 -0.71
C SER A 78 -3.26 -5.47 -0.65
N LEU A 79 -4.02 -4.59 0.03
CA LEU A 79 -3.61 -3.20 0.27
C LEU A 79 -2.32 -3.12 1.10
N GLY A 80 -2.25 -3.86 2.21
CA GLY A 80 -1.06 -3.90 3.06
C GLY A 80 0.18 -4.38 2.29
N LYS A 81 0.04 -5.45 1.51
CA LYS A 81 1.13 -5.94 0.64
C LYS A 81 1.55 -4.89 -0.39
N LYS A 82 0.61 -4.28 -1.11
CA LYS A 82 0.91 -3.27 -2.14
C LYS A 82 1.56 -2.02 -1.56
N LEU A 83 1.14 -1.59 -0.37
CA LEU A 83 1.77 -0.48 0.36
C LEU A 83 3.23 -0.83 0.72
N LYS A 84 3.46 -2.03 1.26
CA LYS A 84 4.81 -2.54 1.58
C LYS A 84 5.69 -2.61 0.32
N ASP A 85 5.17 -3.15 -0.77
CA ASP A 85 5.88 -3.28 -2.04
C ASP A 85 6.22 -1.89 -2.61
N TYR A 86 5.30 -0.91 -2.53
CA TYR A 86 5.55 0.46 -2.95
C TYR A 86 6.63 1.16 -2.10
N LYS A 87 6.63 0.99 -0.78
CA LYS A 87 7.71 1.51 0.08
C LYS A 87 9.06 0.88 -0.28
N CYS A 88 9.08 -0.41 -0.61
CA CYS A 88 10.30 -1.08 -1.08
C CYS A 88 10.78 -0.51 -2.42
N GLU A 89 9.87 -0.28 -3.37
CA GLU A 89 10.17 0.35 -4.66
C GLU A 89 10.80 1.74 -4.48
N LEU A 90 10.23 2.57 -3.59
CA LEU A 90 10.80 3.87 -3.24
C LEU A 90 12.18 3.72 -2.60
N ARG A 91 12.36 2.79 -1.66
CA ARG A 91 13.66 2.57 -1.03
C ARG A 91 14.71 2.22 -2.09
N CYS A 92 14.45 1.21 -2.93
CA CYS A 92 15.38 0.76 -3.96
C CYS A 92 15.72 1.89 -4.94
N LYS A 93 14.75 2.72 -5.33
CA LYS A 93 14.93 3.80 -6.29
C LYS A 93 15.72 5.00 -5.74
N TYR A 94 15.54 5.32 -4.46
CA TYR A 94 16.07 6.56 -3.89
C TYR A 94 17.30 6.34 -3.00
N MET A 95 17.33 5.31 -2.13
CA MET A 95 18.48 5.05 -1.26
C MET A 95 19.75 4.69 -2.02
N THR A 96 19.64 4.00 -3.15
CA THR A 96 20.80 3.64 -3.98
C THR A 96 21.34 4.83 -4.78
N ARG A 97 20.51 5.87 -4.99
CA ARG A 97 20.82 6.99 -5.89
C ARG A 97 21.45 8.19 -5.18
N TYR A 98 21.14 8.40 -3.90
CA TYR A 98 21.58 9.57 -3.14
C TYR A 98 22.53 9.16 -2.00
N LYS A 99 23.74 9.72 -2.01
CA LYS A 99 24.81 9.38 -1.06
C LYS A 99 24.70 10.09 0.30
N THR A 100 23.95 11.19 0.38
CA THR A 100 23.75 11.97 1.60
C THR A 100 22.28 12.03 1.98
N ILE A 101 22.00 12.12 3.28
CA ILE A 101 20.64 12.23 3.82
C ILE A 101 19.96 13.49 3.27
N ASP A 102 20.67 14.62 3.23
CA ASP A 102 20.12 15.88 2.71
C ASP A 102 19.71 15.78 1.24
N ALA A 103 20.54 15.15 0.41
CA ALA A 103 20.21 14.94 -1.00
C ALA A 103 19.00 14.01 -1.16
N LEU A 104 18.91 12.96 -0.32
CA LEU A 104 17.78 12.05 -0.29
C LEU A 104 16.48 12.77 0.12
N ILE A 105 16.52 13.61 1.15
CA ILE A 105 15.36 14.39 1.60
C ILE A 105 14.92 15.40 0.54
N LYS A 106 15.86 16.11 -0.10
CA LYS A 106 15.57 17.05 -1.19
C LYS A 106 15.02 16.37 -2.45
N SER A 107 15.31 15.08 -2.66
CA SER A 107 14.84 14.31 -3.83
C SER A 107 13.37 13.84 -3.77
N LYS A 108 12.62 14.30 -2.76
CA LYS A 108 11.22 13.94 -2.50
C LYS A 108 10.37 13.86 -3.79
N PRO A 109 9.67 12.74 -4.03
CA PRO A 109 8.71 12.64 -5.14
C PRO A 109 7.60 13.68 -5.02
N THR A 110 7.20 14.32 -6.12
CA THR A 110 6.19 15.41 -6.13
C THR A 110 4.89 15.02 -5.44
N ARG A 111 4.41 13.79 -5.63
CA ARG A 111 3.12 13.30 -5.11
C ARG A 111 3.15 12.91 -3.64
N ILE A 112 4.32 12.84 -3.00
CA ILE A 112 4.47 12.46 -1.59
C ILE A 112 4.61 13.72 -0.72
N PRO A 113 3.80 13.87 0.34
CA PRO A 113 3.98 14.94 1.33
C PRO A 113 5.37 14.88 2.01
N MET A 114 5.94 16.04 2.34
CA MET A 114 7.32 16.13 2.86
C MET A 114 7.48 15.44 4.22
N ASP A 115 6.51 15.62 5.11
CA ASP A 115 6.42 14.94 6.40
C ASP A 115 6.43 13.41 6.26
N GLN A 116 5.63 12.88 5.34
CA GLN A 116 5.60 11.44 5.08
C GLN A 116 6.91 10.92 4.47
N TRP A 117 7.55 11.71 3.61
CA TRP A 117 8.85 11.36 3.03
C TRP A 117 9.96 11.33 4.08
N ILE A 118 10.04 12.35 4.93
CA ILE A 118 11.00 12.42 6.05
C ILE A 118 10.78 11.23 6.99
N GLY A 119 9.54 10.94 7.36
CA GLY A 119 9.21 9.80 8.22
C GLY A 119 9.66 8.47 7.60
N LEU A 120 9.41 8.26 6.31
CA LEU A 120 9.80 7.05 5.59
C LEU A 120 11.33 6.90 5.49
N VAL A 121 12.05 7.98 5.19
CA VAL A 121 13.53 7.97 5.14
C VAL A 121 14.11 7.70 6.53
N SER A 122 13.56 8.32 7.57
CA SER A 122 13.98 8.10 8.96
C SER A 122 13.79 6.64 9.37
N TYR A 123 12.66 6.04 9.00
CA TYR A 123 12.41 4.61 9.22
C TYR A 123 13.46 3.72 8.54
N TRP A 124 13.80 3.98 7.28
CA TRP A 124 14.80 3.19 6.56
C TRP A 124 16.22 3.29 7.14
N LEU A 125 16.57 4.43 7.74
CA LEU A 125 17.86 4.66 8.40
C LEU A 125 17.90 4.12 9.83
N SER A 126 16.73 3.91 10.45
CA SER A 126 16.61 3.29 11.77
C SER A 126 17.04 1.82 11.77
N ASP A 127 17.41 1.32 12.94
CA ASP A 127 17.86 -0.08 13.08
C ASP A 127 16.76 -1.08 12.76
N LYS A 128 15.49 -0.76 13.07
CA LYS A 128 14.32 -1.55 12.67
C LYS A 128 14.22 -1.72 11.15
N GLY A 129 14.53 -0.65 10.41
CA GLY A 129 14.55 -0.64 8.94
C GLY A 129 15.72 -1.43 8.33
N LYS A 130 16.83 -1.60 9.06
CA LYS A 130 18.01 -2.38 8.65
C LYS A 130 17.82 -3.87 8.92
N VAL A 131 17.29 -4.25 10.09
CA VAL A 131 17.03 -5.65 10.46
C VAL A 131 16.06 -6.33 9.48
N THR A 132 14.98 -5.63 9.11
CA THR A 132 13.98 -6.13 8.13
C THR A 132 14.56 -6.37 6.73
N THR A 133 15.71 -5.79 6.40
CA THR A 133 16.38 -5.99 5.09
C THR A 133 17.28 -7.23 5.11
N LEU A 134 17.98 -7.49 6.21
CA LEU A 134 18.91 -8.63 6.34
C LEU A 134 18.18 -9.98 6.36
N GLU A 135 16.96 -10.03 6.93
CA GLU A 135 16.13 -11.25 6.91
C GLU A 135 15.66 -11.64 5.50
N LYS A 136 15.61 -10.71 4.55
CA LYS A 136 15.16 -10.98 3.16
C LYS A 136 16.26 -11.45 2.22
N THR A 137 17.53 -11.36 2.64
CA THR A 137 18.68 -11.86 1.86
C THR A 137 19.04 -13.32 2.15
N ASN A 138 18.38 -13.94 3.13
CA ASN A 138 18.65 -15.32 3.59
C ASN A 138 17.51 -16.32 3.28
N THR A 139 16.71 -16.09 2.23
CA THR A 139 15.68 -17.03 1.76
C THR A 139 15.56 -16.96 0.25
#